data_AF-R1FM66-F1
#
_entry.id   AF-R1FM66-F1
#
_cell.length_a   1.000
_cell.length_b   1.000
_cell.length_c   1.000
_cell.angle_alpha   90.00
_cell.angle_beta   90.00
_cell.angle_gamma   90.00
#
_symmetry.space_group_name_H-M   'P 1'
#
loop_
_entity.id
_entity.type
_entity.pdbx_description
1 polymer ?
#
loop_
_entity_poly.entity_id
_entity_poly.type
_entity_poly.pdbx_seq_one_letter_code
_entity_poly.pdbx_strand_id
1 'polypeptide(L)'
;MARHIMLLASRRCPPFAAALRPAGTRALAFKATHKRQPKKEESSGGRDPYATLKAAIIAEPDPELSTAIMAEKETAAARRERRAEYSRQAITEVKRVMGHLSRLIKLRQAAIEALPEELQEAARKPDLTPAPIQRRIFTDTAPIPDYQAKLLRRGED
;
A
#
# COMPACT_ATOMS: atom_id res chain seq x y z
N MET A 1 60.69 11.87 11.18
CA MET A 1 60.22 10.54 10.74
C MET A 1 59.08 10.09 11.64
N ALA A 2 57.83 10.41 11.30
CA ALA A 2 56.64 9.75 11.84
C ALA A 2 55.43 10.18 10.98
N ARG A 3 55.02 9.31 10.06
CA ARG A 3 53.78 9.46 9.28
C ARG A 3 52.62 9.00 10.17
N HIS A 4 51.82 9.93 10.68
CA HIS A 4 50.56 9.57 11.30
C HIS A 4 49.47 9.46 10.23
N ILE A 5 49.05 8.22 10.01
CA ILE A 5 47.96 7.80 9.15
C ILE A 5 46.64 8.30 9.77
N MET A 6 45.94 9.22 9.11
CA MET A 6 44.53 9.48 9.41
C MET A 6 43.66 8.58 8.53
N LEU A 7 43.10 7.54 9.15
CA LEU A 7 41.97 6.79 8.61
C LEU A 7 40.74 7.72 8.57
N LEU A 8 40.30 8.10 7.37
CA LEU A 8 38.97 8.64 7.14
C LEU A 8 37.95 7.51 7.31
N ALA A 9 37.31 7.48 8.48
CA ALA A 9 36.18 6.61 8.76
C ALA A 9 35.02 6.93 7.79
N SER A 10 34.80 6.02 6.86
CA SER A 10 33.62 5.91 6.01
C SER A 10 32.34 6.08 6.85
N ARG A 11 31.54 7.09 6.51
CA ARG A 11 30.17 7.24 7.02
C ARG A 11 29.33 6.05 6.53
N ARG A 12 29.24 5.00 7.35
CA ARG A 12 28.30 3.90 7.13
C ARG A 12 26.89 4.44 7.32
N CYS A 13 26.17 4.67 6.23
CA CYS A 13 24.71 4.71 6.29
C CYS A 13 24.22 3.39 6.90
N PRO A 14 23.27 3.41 7.86
CA PRO A 14 22.67 2.17 8.31
C PRO A 14 21.92 1.52 7.13
N PRO A 15 22.03 0.19 6.92
CA PRO A 15 21.33 -0.51 5.85
C PRO A 15 19.85 -0.68 6.23
N PHE A 16 19.07 0.39 6.18
CA PHE A 16 17.60 0.32 6.31
C PHE A 16 16.90 -0.13 5.01
N ALA A 17 17.67 -0.44 3.97
CA ALA A 17 17.19 -1.09 2.75
C ALA A 17 17.61 -2.58 2.72
N ALA A 18 17.51 -3.27 3.86
CA ALA A 18 17.41 -4.72 3.82
C ALA A 18 16.08 -5.04 3.12
N ALA A 19 16.16 -5.30 1.81
CA ALA A 19 15.08 -5.88 1.06
C ALA A 19 14.56 -7.09 1.85
N LEU A 20 13.33 -6.99 2.33
CA LEU A 20 12.56 -8.13 2.81
C LEU A 20 12.35 -9.04 1.60
N ARG A 21 13.39 -9.81 1.25
CA ARG A 21 13.26 -10.99 0.42
C ARG A 21 12.44 -11.98 1.25
N PRO A 22 11.26 -12.41 0.79
CA PRO A 22 10.56 -13.49 1.48
C PRO A 22 11.49 -14.70 1.48
N ALA A 23 11.88 -15.13 2.68
CA ALA A 23 12.61 -16.36 2.86
C ALA A 23 11.71 -17.52 2.42
N GLY A 24 12.10 -18.23 1.36
CA GLY A 24 11.57 -19.55 1.05
C GLY A 24 10.34 -19.61 0.15
N THR A 25 10.46 -19.16 -1.10
CA THR A 25 9.77 -19.89 -2.18
C THR A 25 10.78 -20.87 -2.78
N ARG A 26 10.89 -22.04 -2.16
CA ARG A 26 11.46 -23.21 -2.85
C ARG A 26 10.61 -23.42 -4.10
N ALA A 27 11.18 -23.17 -5.26
CA ALA A 27 10.56 -23.58 -6.52
C ALA A 27 10.41 -25.10 -6.46
N LEU A 28 9.18 -25.57 -6.24
CA LEU A 28 8.85 -26.98 -6.41
C LEU A 28 8.95 -27.26 -7.92
N ALA A 29 10.08 -27.82 -8.32
CA ALA A 29 10.25 -28.38 -9.64
C ALA A 29 9.32 -29.59 -9.76
N PHE A 30 8.09 -29.37 -10.22
CA PHE A 30 7.22 -30.44 -10.68
C PHE A 30 7.83 -31.01 -11.97
N LYS A 31 8.59 -32.09 -11.86
CA LYS A 31 8.85 -32.98 -13.00
C LYS A 31 7.50 -33.57 -13.40
N ALA A 32 6.87 -32.97 -14.41
CA ALA A 32 5.68 -33.51 -15.04
C ALA A 32 6.06 -34.80 -15.79
N THR A 33 5.97 -35.94 -15.11
CA THR A 33 5.91 -37.25 -15.76
C THR A 33 4.49 -37.40 -16.34
N HIS A 34 4.33 -37.01 -17.61
CA HIS A 34 3.09 -37.29 -18.34
C HIS A 34 2.92 -38.80 -18.52
N LYS A 35 2.24 -39.48 -17.58
CA LYS A 35 1.51 -40.71 -17.89
C LYS A 35 0.31 -40.31 -18.75
N ARG A 36 0.44 -40.45 -20.07
CA ARG A 36 -0.71 -40.43 -20.99
C ARG A 36 -1.60 -41.61 -20.63
N GLN A 37 -2.74 -41.35 -19.99
CA GLN A 37 -3.82 -42.32 -19.97
C GLN A 37 -4.50 -42.32 -21.35
N PRO A 38 -4.83 -43.49 -21.94
CA PRO A 38 -5.64 -43.53 -23.13
C PRO A 38 -7.05 -43.04 -22.78
N LYS A 39 -7.47 -41.92 -23.37
CA LYS A 39 -8.85 -41.44 -23.24
C LYS A 39 -9.77 -42.45 -23.92
N LYS A 40 -10.73 -42.98 -23.15
CA LYS A 40 -11.95 -43.57 -23.69
C LYS A 40 -12.64 -42.53 -24.58
N GLU A 41 -12.98 -42.93 -25.78
CA GLU A 41 -13.86 -42.18 -26.68
C GLU A 41 -15.27 -42.18 -26.09
N GLU A 42 -15.60 -41.14 -25.33
CA GLU A 42 -16.98 -40.86 -24.98
C GLU A 42 -17.59 -40.04 -26.13
N SER A 43 -18.32 -40.76 -26.97
CA SER A 43 -19.27 -40.23 -27.93
C SER A 43 -20.33 -39.38 -27.21
N SER A 44 -20.17 -38.07 -27.21
CA SER A 44 -21.29 -37.13 -27.03
C SER A 44 -21.17 -36.01 -28.06
N GLY A 45 -22.00 -36.10 -29.09
CA GLY A 45 -22.05 -35.16 -30.22
C GLY A 45 -22.66 -33.81 -29.85
N GLY A 46 -22.18 -33.17 -28.79
CA GLY A 46 -22.52 -31.80 -28.43
C GLY A 46 -21.47 -30.84 -28.96
N ARG A 47 -21.87 -29.90 -29.83
CA ARG A 47 -21.00 -28.80 -30.29
C ARG A 47 -20.64 -27.96 -29.06
N ASP A 48 -19.41 -28.09 -28.57
CA ASP A 48 -18.93 -27.31 -27.43
C ASP A 48 -19.10 -25.81 -27.75
N PRO A 49 -19.97 -25.08 -27.02
CA PRO A 49 -20.28 -23.67 -27.32
C PRO A 49 -19.06 -22.76 -27.15
N TYR A 50 -18.01 -23.25 -26.49
CA TYR A 50 -16.77 -22.52 -26.25
C TYR A 50 -15.61 -23.02 -27.10
N ALA A 51 -15.84 -23.89 -28.10
CA ALA A 51 -14.78 -24.43 -28.95
C ALA A 51 -13.96 -23.32 -29.64
N THR A 52 -14.63 -22.25 -30.10
CA THR A 52 -14.02 -21.09 -30.74
C THR A 52 -13.19 -20.26 -29.76
N LEU A 53 -13.68 -20.06 -28.54
CA LEU A 53 -12.96 -19.34 -27.49
C LEU A 53 -11.74 -20.15 -27.00
N LYS A 54 -11.88 -21.47 -26.82
CA LYS A 54 -10.77 -22.36 -26.49
C LYS A 54 -9.72 -22.34 -27.60
N ALA A 55 -10.14 -22.39 -28.87
CA ALA A 55 -9.24 -22.26 -30.01
C ALA A 55 -8.54 -20.90 -30.03
N ALA A 56 -9.23 -19.80 -29.71
CA ALA A 56 -8.64 -18.46 -29.63
C ALA A 56 -7.66 -18.28 -28.46
N ILE A 57 -7.87 -18.98 -27.34
CA ILE A 57 -6.94 -18.99 -26.19
C ILE A 57 -5.69 -19.83 -26.50
N ILE A 58 -5.84 -20.91 -27.27
CA ILE A 58 -4.73 -21.79 -27.70
C ILE A 58 -3.96 -21.16 -28.87
N ALA A 59 -4.64 -20.40 -29.72
CA ALA A 59 -4.02 -19.69 -30.83
C ALA A 59 -3.01 -18.67 -30.30
N GLU A 60 -1.88 -18.56 -31.00
CA GLU A 60 -0.91 -17.53 -30.70
C GLU A 60 -1.54 -16.15 -30.91
N PRO A 61 -1.41 -15.23 -29.95
CA PRO A 61 -1.98 -13.90 -30.08
C PRO A 61 -1.34 -13.21 -31.28
N ASP A 62 -2.16 -12.54 -32.07
CA ASP A 62 -1.74 -11.81 -33.25
C ASP A 62 -0.61 -10.81 -32.86
N PRO A 63 0.61 -10.95 -33.42
CA PRO A 63 1.76 -10.17 -33.00
C PRO A 63 1.55 -8.67 -33.19
N GLU A 64 0.79 -8.26 -34.20
CA GLU A 64 0.50 -6.85 -34.49
C GLU A 64 -0.40 -6.23 -33.41
N LEU A 65 -1.47 -6.92 -33.02
CA LEU A 65 -2.35 -6.48 -31.93
C LEU A 65 -1.63 -6.50 -30.58
N SER A 66 -0.79 -7.50 -30.34
CA SER A 66 -0.02 -7.57 -29.09
C SER A 66 0.98 -6.42 -28.95
N THR A 67 1.65 -6.04 -30.04
CA THR A 67 2.62 -4.94 -30.06
C THR A 67 1.92 -3.58 -29.99
N ALA A 68 0.76 -3.41 -30.63
CA ALA A 68 -0.08 -2.23 -30.47
C ALA A 68 -0.57 -2.04 -29.03
N ILE A 69 -1.10 -3.09 -28.39
CA ILE A 69 -1.50 -3.06 -26.97
C ILE A 69 -0.31 -2.77 -26.05
N MET A 70 0.89 -3.25 -26.39
CA MET A 70 2.11 -2.99 -25.61
C MET A 70 2.72 -1.60 -25.87
N ALA A 71 2.42 -0.99 -27.03
CA ALA A 71 2.76 0.40 -27.33
C ALA A 71 1.76 1.39 -26.69
N GLU A 72 0.48 1.02 -26.58
CA GLU A 72 -0.54 1.76 -25.82
C GLU A 72 -0.33 1.65 -24.30
N LYS A 73 0.16 0.50 -23.83
CA LYS A 73 0.65 0.36 -22.45
C LYS A 73 1.85 1.28 -22.27
N GLU A 74 1.71 2.25 -21.37
CA GLU A 74 2.77 3.18 -20.98
C GLU A 74 4.18 2.56 -21.06
N THR A 75 5.05 3.25 -21.79
CA THR A 75 6.46 2.87 -21.88
C THR A 75 7.02 2.68 -20.47
N ALA A 76 7.91 1.69 -20.32
CA ALA A 76 8.49 1.40 -19.01
C ALA A 76 9.19 2.64 -18.39
N ALA A 77 9.67 3.56 -19.21
CA ALA A 77 10.22 4.85 -18.80
C ALA A 77 9.15 5.78 -18.18
N ALA A 78 8.02 6.01 -18.87
CA ALA A 78 6.94 6.85 -18.36
C ALA A 78 6.39 6.34 -17.01
N ARG A 79 6.30 5.01 -16.85
CA ARG A 79 5.90 4.40 -15.58
C ARG A 79 6.92 4.65 -14.46
N ARG A 80 8.22 4.65 -14.77
CA ARG A 80 9.29 4.94 -13.80
C ARG A 80 9.24 6.40 -13.36
N GLU A 81 9.01 7.31 -14.29
CA GLU A 81 8.90 8.75 -14.03
C GLU A 81 7.72 9.06 -13.10
N ARG A 82 6.52 8.56 -13.40
CA ARG A 82 5.36 8.76 -12.52
C ARG A 82 5.56 8.21 -11.11
N ARG A 83 6.22 7.05 -10.99
CA ARG A 83 6.56 6.50 -9.66
C ARG A 83 7.52 7.42 -8.91
N ALA A 84 8.51 7.99 -9.60
CA ALA A 84 9.44 8.93 -8.99
C ALA A 84 8.74 10.22 -8.56
N GLU A 85 7.83 10.76 -9.39
CA GLU A 85 7.01 11.93 -9.06
C GLU A 85 6.12 11.69 -7.83
N TYR A 86 5.40 10.56 -7.82
CA TYR A 86 4.60 10.16 -6.67
C TYR A 86 5.45 10.04 -5.40
N SER A 87 6.64 9.43 -5.49
CA SER A 87 7.56 9.32 -4.36
C SER A 87 8.01 10.69 -3.85
N ARG A 88 8.29 11.64 -4.74
CA ARG A 88 8.65 13.02 -4.36
C ARG A 88 7.50 13.73 -3.64
N GLN A 89 6.28 13.58 -4.14
CA GLN A 89 5.08 14.15 -3.52
C GLN A 89 4.86 13.57 -2.12
N ALA A 90 4.89 12.24 -1.98
CA ALA A 90 4.74 11.56 -0.70
C ALA A 90 5.80 12.00 0.34
N ILE A 91 7.07 12.14 -0.07
CA ILE A 91 8.13 12.64 0.83
C ILE A 91 7.86 14.09 1.26
N THR A 92 7.35 14.91 0.34
CA THR A 92 7.04 16.32 0.64
C THR A 92 5.90 16.42 1.66
N GLU A 93 4.87 15.60 1.52
CA GLU A 93 3.76 15.53 2.48
C GLU A 93 4.24 15.07 3.86
N VAL A 94 5.06 14.02 3.92
CA VAL A 94 5.64 13.54 5.19
C VAL A 94 6.44 14.65 5.87
N LYS A 95 7.29 15.38 5.12
CA LYS A 95 8.04 16.51 5.67
C LYS A 95 7.12 17.61 6.22
N ARG A 96 6.04 17.93 5.49
CA ARG A 96 5.04 18.91 5.93
C ARG A 96 4.37 18.48 7.24
N VAL A 97 3.92 17.24 7.32
CA VAL A 97 3.27 16.70 8.53
C VAL A 97 4.23 16.67 9.71
N MET A 98 5.45 16.16 9.53
CA MET A 98 6.45 16.09 10.59
C MET A 98 6.88 17.48 11.09
N GLY A 99 7.06 18.44 10.17
CA GLY A 99 7.33 19.83 10.53
C GLY A 99 6.20 20.46 11.32
N HIS A 100 4.95 20.19 10.93
CA HIS A 100 3.77 20.66 11.66
C HIS A 100 3.66 20.04 13.06
N LEU A 101 3.80 18.71 13.18
CA LEU A 101 3.77 18.01 14.47
C LEU A 101 4.88 18.51 15.41
N SER A 102 6.10 18.66 14.90
CA SER A 102 7.23 19.18 15.68
C SER A 102 6.95 20.58 16.20
N ARG A 103 6.31 21.44 15.39
CA ARG A 103 5.90 22.78 15.81
C ARG A 103 4.81 22.72 16.88
N LEU A 104 3.79 21.88 16.73
CA LEU A 104 2.73 21.73 17.73
C LEU A 104 3.27 21.25 19.08
N ILE A 105 4.24 20.32 19.08
CA ILE A 105 4.88 19.85 20.31
C ILE A 105 5.59 21.01 21.04
N LYS A 106 6.38 21.80 20.30
CA LYS A 106 7.08 22.97 20.88
C LYS A 106 6.11 24.01 21.43
N LEU A 107 5.04 24.31 20.68
CA LEU A 107 4.02 25.25 21.13
C LEU A 107 3.27 24.73 22.36
N ARG A 108 2.96 23.43 22.42
CA ARG A 108 2.37 22.80 23.60
C ARG A 108 3.28 22.95 24.82
N GLN A 109 4.59 22.70 24.67
CA GLN A 109 5.56 22.83 25.76
C GLN A 109 5.63 24.28 26.26
N ALA A 110 5.79 25.25 25.35
CA ALA A 110 5.81 26.67 25.70
C ALA A 110 4.50 27.12 26.37
N ALA A 111 3.35 26.60 25.94
CA ALA A 111 2.07 26.88 26.57
C ALA A 111 1.98 26.32 28.00
N ILE A 112 2.53 25.13 28.26
CA ILE A 112 2.58 24.56 29.61
C ILE A 112 3.50 25.39 30.52
N GLU A 113 4.64 25.83 30.01
CA GLU A 113 5.59 26.66 30.76
C GLU A 113 5.02 28.05 31.11
N ALA A 114 4.14 28.58 30.26
CA ALA A 114 3.46 29.86 30.50
C ALA A 114 2.33 29.78 31.55
N LEU A 115 1.94 28.58 32.01
CA LEU A 115 0.91 28.42 33.04
C LEU A 115 1.47 28.75 34.44
N PRO A 116 0.61 29.16 35.40
CA PRO A 116 0.96 29.20 36.82
C PRO A 116 1.42 27.84 37.35
N GLU A 117 2.38 27.84 38.28
CA GLU A 117 3.08 26.63 38.76
C GLU A 117 2.13 25.53 39.27
N GLU A 118 1.06 25.93 39.97
CA GLU A 118 0.00 25.03 40.47
C GLU A 118 -0.67 24.19 39.36
N LEU A 119 -0.80 24.77 38.15
CA LEU A 119 -1.47 24.12 37.02
C LEU A 119 -0.51 23.36 36.12
N GLN A 120 0.80 23.62 36.21
CA GLN A 120 1.81 22.95 35.38
C GLN A 120 1.89 21.46 35.70
N GLU A 121 1.82 21.09 36.99
CA GLU A 121 1.87 19.69 37.41
C GLU A 121 0.69 18.88 36.87
N ALA A 122 -0.51 19.47 36.89
CA ALA A 122 -1.71 18.85 36.35
C ALA A 122 -1.61 18.70 34.82
N ALA A 123 -1.13 19.73 34.10
CA ALA A 123 -1.03 19.73 32.65
C ALA A 123 0.02 18.75 32.08
N ARG A 124 1.04 18.38 32.88
CA ARG A 124 2.07 17.40 32.49
C ARG A 124 1.59 15.95 32.59
N LYS A 125 0.52 15.68 33.33
CA LYS A 125 -0.02 14.31 33.46
C LYS A 125 -0.67 13.89 32.13
N PRO A 126 -0.40 12.67 31.63
CA PRO A 126 -1.05 12.17 30.43
C PRO A 126 -2.54 11.93 30.70
N ASP A 127 -3.38 12.38 29.78
CA ASP A 127 -4.81 12.10 29.81
C ASP A 127 -5.05 10.64 29.41
N LEU A 128 -5.72 9.89 30.29
CA LEU A 128 -6.08 8.47 30.09
C LEU A 128 -7.54 8.29 29.67
N THR A 129 -8.28 9.39 29.44
CA THR A 129 -9.64 9.28 28.92
C THR A 129 -9.63 8.59 27.55
N PRO A 130 -10.47 7.56 27.35
CA PRO A 130 -10.52 6.89 26.07
C PRO A 130 -11.05 7.85 24.99
N ALA A 131 -10.55 7.69 23.77
CA ALA A 131 -11.12 8.41 22.63
C ALA A 131 -12.62 8.09 22.50
N PRO A 132 -13.44 9.06 22.05
CA PRO A 132 -14.88 8.84 21.91
C PRO A 132 -15.14 7.68 20.95
N ILE A 133 -15.96 6.72 21.41
CA ILE A 133 -16.28 5.49 20.68
C ILE A 133 -16.91 5.81 19.31
N GLN A 134 -17.70 6.88 19.23
CA GLN A 134 -18.43 7.29 18.02
C GLN A 134 -17.72 8.43 17.26
N ARG A 135 -16.45 8.28 16.91
CA ARG A 135 -15.78 9.23 16.02
C ARG A 135 -16.15 8.92 14.56
N ARG A 136 -16.96 9.80 13.94
CA ARG A 136 -17.26 9.70 12.50
C ARG A 136 -15.97 9.88 11.71
N ILE A 137 -15.70 8.92 10.83
CA ILE A 137 -14.65 9.02 9.81
C ILE A 137 -15.26 9.67 8.58
N PHE A 138 -14.45 10.40 7.82
CA PHE A 138 -14.89 10.97 6.55
C PHE A 138 -15.39 9.85 5.62
N THR A 139 -16.60 10.04 5.09
CA THR A 139 -17.21 9.21 4.06
C THR A 139 -17.18 9.95 2.74
N ASP A 140 -17.11 9.22 1.61
CA ASP A 140 -17.06 9.82 0.26
C ASP A 140 -18.29 10.69 -0.04
N THR A 141 -19.45 10.30 0.52
CA THR A 141 -20.71 11.04 0.41
C THR A 141 -21.16 11.51 1.80
N ALA A 142 -21.73 12.72 1.84
CA ALA A 142 -22.30 13.27 3.07
C ALA A 142 -23.47 12.38 3.55
N PRO A 143 -23.69 12.28 4.88
CA PRO A 143 -24.80 11.49 5.40
C PRO A 143 -26.13 12.08 4.95
N ILE A 144 -27.07 11.19 4.57
CA ILE A 144 -28.43 11.58 4.22
C ILE A 144 -29.10 12.18 5.47
N PRO A 145 -29.79 13.34 5.36
CA PRO A 145 -30.54 13.92 6.46
C PRO A 145 -31.51 12.90 7.08
N ASP A 146 -31.62 12.89 8.40
CA ASP A 146 -32.53 12.05 9.18
C ASP A 146 -32.37 10.53 9.04
N TYR A 147 -31.34 10.04 8.34
CA TYR A 147 -31.14 8.59 8.15
C TYR A 147 -30.94 7.85 9.49
N GLN A 148 -30.16 8.42 10.40
CA GLN A 148 -29.95 7.83 11.73
C GLN A 148 -31.22 7.85 12.58
N ALA A 149 -32.04 8.91 12.47
CA ALA A 149 -33.32 9.00 13.17
C ALA A 149 -34.32 7.95 12.66
N LYS A 150 -34.32 7.66 11.35
CA LYS A 150 -35.16 6.62 10.75
C LYS A 150 -34.75 5.19 11.17
N LEU A 151 -33.45 4.94 11.33
CA LEU A 151 -32.96 3.63 11.78
C LEU A 151 -33.38 3.31 13.23
N LEU A 152 -33.35 4.30 14.12
CA LEU A 152 -33.76 4.11 15.51
C LEU A 152 -35.25 3.78 15.63
N ARG A 153 -36.10 4.42 14.83
CA ARG A 153 -37.57 4.20 14.84
C ARG A 153 -38.00 2.85 14.28
N ARG A 154 -37.21 2.23 13.40
CA ARG A 154 -37.57 0.96 12.73
C ARG A 154 -37.53 -0.27 13.66
N GLY A 155 -36.91 -0.16 14.84
CA GLY A 155 -36.84 -1.26 15.81
C GLY A 155 -38.00 -1.30 16.82
N GLU A 156 -38.95 -0.37 16.70
CA GLU A 156 -40.09 -0.22 17.61
C GLU A 156 -41.42 -0.75 17.02
N ASP A 157 -41.41 -1.21 15.76
CA ASP A 157 -42.51 -1.90 15.06
C ASP A 157 -42.27 -3.42 15.01
#